data_AF-A0A949MC32-F1
#
_entry.id   AF-A0A949MC32-F1
#
_cell.length_a   1.000
_cell.length_b   1.000
_cell.length_c   1.000
_cell.angle_alpha   90.00
_cell.angle_beta   90.00
_cell.angle_gamma   90.00
#
_symmetry.space_group_name_H-M   'P 1'
#
loop_
_entity.id
_entity.type
_entity.pdbx_description
1 polymer ?
#
loop_
_entity_poly.entity_id
_entity_poly.type
_entity_poly.pdbx_seq_one_letter_code
_entity_poly.pdbx_strand_id
1 'polypeptide(L)'
;MAEEKLSTAHKASQINRDATKYGTFAEIGAGQEVVRWFFHVGGASGTVAKTISAYDMAVSDAIYGPADRYVSRQRLQAMLD
;
A
#
# COMPACT_ATOMS: atom_id res chain seq x y z
N MET A 1 -26.71 4.41 18.67
CA MET A 1 -26.74 3.93 17.27
C MET A 1 -25.55 2.99 17.13
N ALA A 2 -25.75 1.75 16.69
CA ALA A 2 -24.64 0.81 16.53
C ALA A 2 -23.74 1.32 15.39
N GLU A 3 -22.43 1.41 15.64
CA GLU A 3 -21.46 1.83 14.64
C GLU A 3 -21.45 0.78 13.52
N GLU A 4 -21.94 1.16 12.34
CA GLU A 4 -22.02 0.25 11.20
C GLU A 4 -20.59 -0.09 10.74
N LYS A 5 -20.16 -1.33 10.98
CA LYS A 5 -18.82 -1.79 10.62
C LYS A 5 -18.72 -1.94 9.11
N LEU A 6 -18.16 -0.94 8.45
CA LEU A 6 -17.92 -0.97 7.00
C LEU A 6 -17.05 -2.17 6.60
N SER A 7 -17.40 -2.82 5.48
CA SER A 7 -16.58 -3.84 4.85
C SER A 7 -15.28 -3.24 4.27
N THR A 8 -14.24 -4.06 4.08
CA THR A 8 -12.98 -3.59 3.45
C THR A 8 -13.23 -2.99 2.06
N ALA A 9 -14.11 -3.61 1.28
CA ALA A 9 -14.50 -3.10 -0.03
C ALA A 9 -15.16 -1.71 0.06
N HIS A 10 -16.07 -1.49 1.02
CA HIS A 10 -16.68 -0.18 1.23
C HIS A 10 -15.64 0.87 1.64
N LYS A 11 -14.69 0.53 2.52
CA LYS A 11 -13.62 1.44 2.93
C LYS A 11 -12.72 1.83 1.76
N ALA A 12 -12.24 0.85 0.99
CA ALA A 12 -11.39 1.10 -0.18
C ALA A 12 -12.13 1.92 -1.24
N SER A 13 -13.41 1.63 -1.47
CA SER A 13 -14.23 2.33 -2.45
C SER A 13 -14.54 3.78 -2.07
N GLN A 14 -14.65 4.08 -0.77
CA GLN A 14 -14.75 5.46 -0.28
C GLN A 14 -13.44 6.23 -0.52
N ILE A 15 -12.28 5.62 -0.21
CA ILE A 15 -10.98 6.27 -0.42
C ILE A 15 -10.71 6.51 -1.92
N ASN A 16 -11.03 5.55 -2.79
CA ASN A 16 -10.86 5.71 -4.24
C ASN A 16 -11.67 6.87 -4.85
N ARG A 17 -12.74 7.30 -4.19
CA ARG A 17 -13.58 8.42 -4.64
C ARG A 17 -13.20 9.75 -3.98
N ASP A 18 -12.29 9.73 -3.02
CA ASP A 18 -11.82 10.93 -2.35
C ASP A 18 -10.71 11.57 -3.19
N ALA A 19 -11.04 12.66 -3.88
CA ALA A 19 -10.10 13.40 -4.73
C ALA A 19 -8.91 14.00 -3.96
N THR A 20 -8.96 14.05 -2.63
CA THR A 20 -7.82 14.49 -1.80
C THR A 20 -6.80 13.38 -1.54
N LYS A 21 -7.12 12.13 -1.91
CA LYS A 21 -6.30 10.94 -1.67
C LYS A 21 -5.73 10.44 -2.98
N TYR A 22 -4.52 10.87 -3.28
CA TYR A 22 -3.74 10.41 -4.43
C TYR A 22 -2.28 10.21 -4.03
N GLY A 23 -1.70 9.06 -4.36
CA GLY A 23 -0.30 8.78 -4.04
C GLY A 23 0.13 7.35 -4.26
N THR A 24 1.16 6.95 -3.53
CA THR A 24 1.84 5.66 -3.70
C THR A 24 1.52 4.73 -2.52
N PHE A 25 1.28 3.45 -2.81
CA PHE A 25 1.28 2.40 -1.79
C PHE A 25 2.68 1.78 -1.70
N ALA A 26 3.26 1.83 -0.50
CA ALA A 26 4.52 1.17 -0.16
C ALA A 26 4.24 0.07 0.87
N GLU A 27 4.43 -1.19 0.48
CA GLU A 27 4.08 -2.34 1.32
C GLU A 27 5.31 -3.20 1.63
N ILE A 28 5.54 -3.43 2.93
CA ILE A 28 6.51 -4.39 3.44
C ILE A 28 5.78 -5.62 3.97
N GLY A 29 6.26 -6.81 3.62
CA GLY A 29 5.57 -8.07 3.96
C GLY A 29 4.22 -8.25 3.25
N ALA A 30 3.57 -9.39 3.52
CA ALA A 30 2.18 -9.71 3.15
C ALA A 30 1.74 -9.55 1.67
N GLY A 31 2.66 -9.48 0.70
CA GLY A 31 2.35 -9.72 -0.73
C GLY A 31 1.44 -8.70 -1.42
N GLN A 32 1.45 -7.42 -1.00
CA GLN A 32 0.64 -6.34 -1.59
C GLN A 32 -0.88 -6.50 -1.47
N GLU A 33 -1.33 -7.08 -0.36
CA GLU A 33 -2.75 -7.36 -0.14
C GLU A 33 -3.59 -6.12 0.21
N VAL A 34 -2.99 -4.98 0.59
CA VAL A 34 -3.75 -3.75 0.88
C VAL A 34 -4.14 -3.07 -0.42
N VAL A 35 -3.17 -2.75 -1.28
CA VAL A 35 -3.44 -2.05 -2.56
C VAL A 35 -4.34 -2.88 -3.48
N ARG A 36 -4.30 -4.22 -3.37
CA ARG A 36 -5.19 -5.12 -4.12
C ARG A 36 -6.67 -4.76 -3.95
N TRP A 37 -7.11 -4.37 -2.76
CA TRP A 37 -8.50 -3.96 -2.53
C TRP A 37 -8.89 -2.72 -3.31
N PHE A 38 -7.98 -1.75 -3.43
CA PHE A 38 -8.20 -0.50 -4.16
C PHE A 38 -8.35 -0.78 -5.66
N PHE A 39 -7.57 -1.69 -6.21
CA PHE A 39 -7.76 -2.14 -7.60
C PHE A 39 -9.06 -2.92 -7.77
N HIS A 40 -9.38 -3.83 -6.86
CA HIS A 40 -10.53 -4.72 -6.97
C HIS A 40 -11.88 -3.97 -6.98
N VAL A 41 -12.02 -2.91 -6.18
CA VAL A 41 -13.27 -2.13 -6.10
C VAL A 41 -13.44 -1.09 -7.21
N GLY A 42 -12.43 -0.94 -8.08
CA GLY A 42 -12.42 0.05 -9.17
C GLY A 42 -12.24 1.50 -8.71
N GLY A 43 -11.99 2.41 -9.67
CA GLY A 43 -11.72 3.83 -9.39
C GLY A 43 -10.30 4.13 -8.90
N ALA A 44 -9.41 3.13 -8.85
CA ALA A 44 -8.06 3.27 -8.36
C ALA A 44 -7.20 4.29 -9.14
N SER A 45 -7.53 4.62 -10.40
CA SER A 45 -6.80 5.64 -11.17
C SER A 45 -6.85 7.03 -10.53
N GLY A 46 -7.88 7.32 -9.72
CA GLY A 46 -8.00 8.57 -8.97
C GLY A 46 -7.20 8.61 -7.67
N THR A 47 -6.61 7.49 -7.24
CA THR A 47 -6.00 7.35 -5.90
C THR A 47 -4.63 6.70 -5.90
N VAL A 48 -4.37 5.74 -6.78
CA VAL A 48 -3.12 4.98 -6.84
C VAL A 48 -2.28 5.47 -8.02
N ALA A 49 -1.23 6.23 -7.71
CA ALA A 49 -0.21 6.66 -8.67
C ALA A 49 0.78 5.54 -8.99
N LYS A 50 1.23 4.84 -7.93
CA LYS A 50 2.24 3.78 -8.00
C LYS A 50 2.00 2.79 -6.86
N THR A 51 2.43 1.55 -7.07
CA THR A 51 2.53 0.56 -6.01
C THR A 51 3.93 -0.03 -6.00
N ILE A 52 4.51 -0.19 -4.82
CA ILE A 52 5.84 -0.75 -4.59
C ILE A 52 5.82 -1.72 -3.42
N SER A 53 6.70 -2.72 -3.48
CA SER A 53 6.84 -3.72 -2.43
C SER A 53 8.29 -4.10 -2.19
N ALA A 54 8.53 -4.68 -1.02
CA ALA A 54 9.82 -5.20 -0.57
C ALA A 54 9.63 -6.59 0.06
N TYR A 55 9.03 -7.52 -0.69
CA TYR A 55 8.71 -8.86 -0.19
C TYR A 55 9.91 -9.80 -0.20
N ASP A 56 10.60 -9.88 -1.33
CA ASP A 56 11.80 -10.68 -1.48
C ASP A 56 13.02 -9.90 -1.00
N MET A 57 13.89 -10.53 -0.20
CA MET A 57 15.06 -9.87 0.39
C MET A 57 16.06 -9.42 -0.68
N ALA A 58 16.34 -10.26 -1.68
CA ALA A 58 17.33 -9.95 -2.71
C ALA A 58 16.84 -8.84 -3.64
N VAL A 59 15.56 -8.88 -4.04
CA VAL A 59 14.95 -7.80 -4.82
C VAL A 59 14.87 -6.51 -4.00
N SER A 60 14.49 -6.60 -2.73
CA SER A 60 14.44 -5.45 -1.83
C SER A 60 15.80 -4.79 -1.68
N ASP A 61 16.87 -5.58 -1.53
CA ASP A 61 18.22 -5.05 -1.43
C ASP A 61 18.72 -4.45 -2.74
N ALA A 62 18.36 -5.04 -3.88
CA ALA A 62 18.71 -4.51 -5.19
C ALA A 62 18.06 -3.14 -5.48
N ILE A 63 16.84 -2.91 -4.96
CA ILE A 63 16.07 -1.69 -5.24
C ILE A 63 16.30 -0.63 -4.14
N TYR A 64 16.27 -1.02 -2.87
CA TYR A 64 16.27 -0.11 -1.72
C TYR A 64 17.51 -0.25 -0.82
N GLY A 65 18.50 -1.05 -1.20
CA GLY A 65 19.73 -1.29 -0.44
C GLY A 65 19.58 -2.27 0.74
N PRO A 66 20.67 -2.68 1.39
CA PRO A 66 20.64 -3.58 2.54
C PRO A 66 19.95 -2.93 3.75
N ALA A 67 19.25 -3.73 4.55
CA ALA A 67 18.67 -3.30 5.82
C ALA A 67 18.95 -4.31 6.93
N ASP A 68 19.19 -3.82 8.15
CA ASP A 68 19.33 -4.68 9.35
C ASP A 68 18.07 -5.52 9.60
N ARG A 69 16.89 -4.91 9.37
CA ARG A 69 15.58 -5.59 9.42
C ARG A 69 14.72 -5.19 8.24
N TYR A 70 14.26 -6.19 7.48
CA TYR A 70 13.43 -5.99 6.29
C TYR A 70 11.99 -5.61 6.61
N VAL A 71 11.46 -6.04 7.76
CA VAL A 71 10.16 -5.57 8.26
C VAL A 71 10.42 -4.52 9.33
N SER A 72 10.56 -3.27 8.91
CA SER A 72 10.89 -2.16 9.81
C SER A 72 10.44 -0.81 9.26
N ARG A 73 10.32 0.18 10.15
CA ARG A 73 10.11 1.58 9.75
C ARG A 73 11.24 2.09 8.85
N GLN A 74 12.48 1.69 9.13
CA GLN A 74 13.64 2.10 8.35
C GLN A 74 13.54 1.61 6.91
N ARG A 75 13.14 0.34 6.70
CA ARG A 75 12.91 -0.19 5.35
C ARG A 75 11.81 0.59 4.64
N LEU A 76 10.68 0.86 5.30
CA LEU A 76 9.60 1.65 4.70
C LEU A 76 10.06 3.05 4.29
N GLN A 77 10.86 3.72 5.11
CA GLN A 77 11.39 5.04 4.75
C GLN A 77 12.26 4.96 3.49
N ALA A 78 13.16 3.97 3.41
CA ALA A 78 13.99 3.76 2.22
C ALA A 78 13.19 3.43 0.94
N MET A 79 11.96 2.96 1.06
CA MET A 79 11.07 2.74 -0.09
C MET A 79 10.37 4.03 -0.57
N LEU A 80 10.32 5.08 0.28
CA LEU A 80 9.65 6.34 -0.01
C LEU A 80 10.60 7.42 -0.55
N ASP A 81 11.90 7.23 -0.35
CA ASP A 81 12.96 8.12 -0.86
C ASP A 81 13.24 7.87 -2.35
#